data_AF-A0A7W3SQ69-F1
#
_entry.id   AF-A0A7W3SQ69-F1
#
_cell.length_a   1.000
_cell.length_b   1.000
_cell.length_c   1.000
_cell.angle_alpha   90.00
_cell.angle_beta   90.00
_cell.angle_gamma   90.00
#
_symmetry.space_group_name_H-M   'P 1'
#
loop_
_entity.id
_entity.type
_entity.pdbx_description
1 polymer ?
#
loop_
_entity_poly.entity_id
_entity_poly.type
_entity_poly.pdbx_seq_one_letter_code
_entity_poly.pdbx_strand_id
1 'polypeptide(L)' 'MEAENDPRVIPDDEFLKLLHQARQNDTESTLKLIELFKGDIMRVSKFIHTSEEDAVSDIILEFLEMIKERKE' A
#
# COMPACT_ATOMS: atom_id res chain seq x y z
N MET A 1 20.71 14.84 -8.30
CA MET A 1 20.70 13.56 -7.58
C MET A 1 19.62 12.75 -8.25
N GLU A 2 20.01 11.77 -9.06
CA GLU A 2 19.07 10.91 -9.76
C GLU A 2 18.30 10.11 -8.70
N ALA A 3 16.97 10.21 -8.76
CA ALA A 3 16.08 9.57 -7.81
C ALA A 3 16.39 8.07 -7.78
N GLU A 4 16.56 7.51 -6.58
CA GLU A 4 16.44 6.06 -6.37
C GLU A 4 15.10 5.64 -6.99
N ASN A 5 15.16 4.98 -8.15
CA ASN A 5 14.02 4.31 -8.73
C ASN A 5 13.53 3.33 -7.67
N ASP A 6 12.33 3.56 -7.16
CA ASP A 6 11.66 2.61 -6.28
C ASP A 6 11.68 1.24 -6.99
N PRO A 7 12.32 0.21 -6.43
CA PRO A 7 12.66 -1.01 -7.16
C PRO A 7 11.46 -1.90 -7.52
N ARG A 8 10.23 -1.43 -7.35
CA ARG A 8 9.01 -2.24 -7.49
C ARG A 8 8.02 -1.62 -8.48
N VAL A 9 8.51 -1.19 -9.63
CA VAL A 9 7.64 -0.84 -10.76
C VAL A 9 7.01 -2.12 -11.28
N ILE A 10 5.79 -2.42 -10.82
CA ILE A 10 4.97 -3.49 -11.40
C ILE A 10 4.19 -2.96 -12.61
N PRO A 11 3.95 -3.78 -13.64
CA PRO A 11 3.07 -3.42 -14.74
C PRO A 11 1.65 -3.07 -14.29
N ASP A 12 0.99 -2.15 -15.00
CA ASP A 12 -0.36 -1.69 -14.68
C ASP A 12 -1.40 -2.84 -14.66
N ASP A 13 -1.29 -3.79 -15.59
CA ASP A 13 -2.17 -4.96 -15.65
C ASP A 13 -1.99 -5.90 -14.45
N GLU A 14 -0.75 -6.07 -14.01
CA GLU A 14 -0.43 -6.84 -12.81
C GLU A 14 -0.96 -6.13 -11.54
N PHE A 15 -0.81 -4.81 -11.46
CA PHE A 15 -1.39 -4.02 -10.38
C PHE A 15 -2.92 -4.14 -10.31
N LEU A 16 -3.60 -3.98 -11.45
CA LEU A 16 -5.06 -4.08 -11.53
C LEU A 16 -5.55 -5.47 -11.13
N LYS A 17 -4.81 -6.52 -11.50
CA LYS A 17 -5.10 -7.89 -11.10
C LYS A 17 -4.98 -8.07 -9.58
N LEU A 18 -3.87 -7.62 -8.99
CA LEU A 18 -3.65 -7.67 -7.54
C LEU A 18 -4.75 -6.90 -6.78
N LEU A 19 -5.10 -5.69 -7.26
CA LEU A 19 -6.15 -4.87 -6.67
C LEU A 19 -7.51 -5.57 -6.73
N HIS A 20 -7.84 -6.19 -7.87
CA HIS A 20 -9.08 -6.94 -8.01
C HIS A 20 -9.14 -8.13 -7.05
N GLN A 21 -8.06 -8.89 -6.93
CA GLN A 21 -7.97 -10.04 -6.03
C GLN A 21 -8.05 -9.62 -4.56
N ALA A 22 -7.32 -8.56 -4.16
CA ALA A 22 -7.38 -8.02 -2.80
C ALA A 22 -8.80 -7.56 -2.42
N ARG A 23 -9.55 -6.97 -3.36
CA ARG A 23 -10.97 -6.63 -3.20
C ARG A 23 -11.88 -7.84 -2.98
N GLN A 24 -11.48 -9.02 -3.44
CA GLN A 24 -12.18 -10.28 -3.17
C GLN A 24 -11.72 -10.94 -1.86
N ASN A 25 -11.02 -10.21 -0.99
CA ASN A 25 -10.41 -10.70 0.26
C ASN A 25 -9.29 -11.73 0.04
N ASP A 26 -8.61 -11.70 -1.11
CA ASP A 26 -7.39 -12.49 -1.30
C ASP A 26 -6.25 -11.92 -0.45
N THR A 27 -5.88 -12.65 0.60
CA THR A 27 -4.85 -12.24 1.56
C THR A 27 -3.49 -12.08 0.91
N GLU A 28 -3.12 -12.96 -0.03
CA GLU A 28 -1.81 -12.92 -0.69
C GLU A 28 -1.65 -11.65 -1.54
N SER A 29 -2.68 -11.30 -2.31
CA SER A 29 -2.71 -10.08 -3.12
C SER A 29 -2.72 -8.83 -2.25
N THR A 30 -3.43 -8.87 -1.12
CA THR A 30 -3.44 -7.78 -0.15
C THR A 30 -2.05 -7.52 0.44
N LEU A 31 -1.36 -8.58 0.86
CA LEU A 31 0.01 -8.48 1.38
C LEU A 31 0.99 -7.99 0.32
N LYS A 32 0.85 -8.44 -0.94
CA LYS A 32 1.67 -7.94 -2.06
C LYS A 32 1.47 -6.44 -2.30
N LEU A 33 0.23 -5.94 -2.19
CA LEU A 33 -0.03 -4.50 -2.30
C LEU A 33 0.59 -3.71 -1.15
N ILE A 34 0.50 -4.20 0.09
CA ILE A 34 1.16 -3.55 1.24
C ILE A 34 2.68 -3.52 1.03
N GLU A 35 3.28 -4.63 0.59
CA GLU A 35 4.72 -4.69 0.34
C GLU A 35 5.10 -3.74 -0.80
N LEU A 36 4.33 -3.68 -1.88
CA LEU A 36 4.55 -2.74 -2.99
C LEU A 36 4.69 -1.29 -2.51
N PHE A 37 3.81 -0.84 -1.63
CA PHE A 37 3.80 0.53 -1.09
C PHE A 37 4.57 0.71 0.21
N LYS A 38 5.28 -0.31 0.71
CA LYS A 38 5.98 -0.24 2.00
C LYS A 38 6.96 0.93 2.08
N GLY A 39 7.68 1.23 1.00
CA GLY A 39 8.59 2.38 0.94
C GLY A 39 7.85 3.70 1.18
N ASP A 40 6.70 3.87 0.53
CA ASP A 40 5.83 5.03 0.70
C ASP A 40 5.21 5.10 2.09
N ILE A 41 4.72 3.99 2.63
CA ILE A 41 4.15 3.91 3.98
C ILE A 41 5.18 4.38 5.02
N MET A 42 6.41 3.87 4.94
CA MET A 42 7.51 4.25 5.83
C MET A 42 7.98 5.69 5.63
N ARG A 43 7.82 6.24 4.42
CA ARG A 43 8.16 7.63 4.13
C ARG A 43 7.10 8.59 4.69
N VAL A 44 5.83 8.26 4.51
CA VAL A 44 4.69 9.07 4.96
C VAL A 44 4.57 9.05 6.49
N SER A 45 4.84 7.90 7.13
CA SER A 45 4.77 7.76 8.59
C SER A 45 5.64 8.78 9.34
N LYS A 46 6.79 9.19 8.77
CA LYS A 46 7.71 10.18 9.33
C LYS A 46 7.10 11.59 9.52
N PHE A 47 5.97 11.86 8.87
CA PHE A 47 5.30 13.16 8.94
C PHE A 47 4.08 13.15 9.89
N ILE A 48 3.76 12.00 10.49
CA ILE A 48 2.65 11.85 11.43
C ILE A 48 3.19 12.04 12.86
N HIS A 49 2.50 12.85 13.67
CA HIS A 49 2.91 13.17 15.05
C HIS A 49 2.47 12.08 16.05
N THR A 50 2.81 10.82 15.77
CA THR A 50 2.60 9.65 16.63
C THR A 50 3.87 8.79 16.65
N SER A 51 3.87 7.65 17.35
CA SER A 51 4.98 6.70 17.20
C SER A 51 5.02 6.16 15.77
N GLU A 52 6.20 5.76 15.29
CA GLU A 52 6.34 5.21 13.94
C GLU A 52 5.49 3.95 13.74
N GLU A 53 5.39 3.09 14.77
CA GLU A 53 4.56 1.89 14.74
C GLU A 53 3.06 2.22 14.61
N ASP A 54 2.59 3.21 15.37
CA ASP A 54 1.19 3.66 15.31
C ASP A 54 0.90 4.28 13.93
N ALA A 55 1.76 5.19 13.46
CA ALA A 55 1.62 5.83 12.16
C ALA A 55 1.58 4.83 11.00
N VAL A 56 2.46 3.82 11.01
CA VAL A 56 2.49 2.76 9.99
C VAL A 56 1.20 1.94 10.04
N SER A 57 0.73 1.59 11.24
CA SER A 57 -0.49 0.82 11.44
C SER A 57 -1.73 1.57 10.93
N ASP A 58 -1.83 2.86 11.24
CA ASP A 58 -2.91 3.73 10.78
C ASP A 58 -2.94 3.84 9.25
N ILE A 59 -1.78 4.08 8.63
CA ILE A 59 -1.67 4.16 7.16
C ILE A 59 -2.09 2.83 6.51
N ILE A 60 -1.65 1.69 7.06
CA ILE A 60 -2.03 0.37 6.51
C ILE A 60 -3.53 0.15 6.66
N LEU A 61 -4.13 0.53 7.79
CA LEU A 61 -5.57 0.40 8.00
C LEU A 61 -6.36 1.22 6.96
N GLU A 62 -6.05 2.50 6.82
CA GLU A 62 -6.70 3.37 5.82
C GLU A 62 -6.50 2.83 4.39
N PHE A 63 -5.31 2.34 4.08
CA PHE A 63 -5.02 1.73 2.77
C PHE A 63 -5.89 0.49 2.51
N LEU A 64 -6.07 -0.38 3.50
CA LEU A 64 -6.94 -1.55 3.39
C LEU A 64 -8.41 -1.16 3.25
N GLU A 65 -8.86 -0.12 3.95
CA GLU A 65 -10.21 0.43 3.81
C GLU A 65 -10.42 0.97 2.39
N MET A 66 -9.47 1.73 1.84
CA MET A 66 -9.52 2.22 0.45
C MET A 66 -9.58 1.10 -0.59
N ILE A 67 -8.89 -0.02 -0.36
CA ILE A 67 -8.98 -1.20 -1.23
C ILE A 67 -10.41 -1.75 -1.22
N LYS A 68 -11.02 -1.85 -0.04
CA LYS A 68 -12.36 -2.43 0.17
C LYS A 68 -13.50 -1.51 -0.23
N GLU A 69 -13.34 -0.20 -0.09
CA GLU A 69 -14.36 0.78 -0.48
C GLU A 69 -14.57 0.75 -2.00
N ARG A 70 -15.77 0.29 -2.41
CA ARG A 70 -16.34 0.69 -3.69
C ARG A 70 -17.00 2.05 -3.46
N LYS A 71 -16.37 3.13 -3.91
CA LYS A 71 -17.16 4.33 -4.22
C LYS A 71 -18.10 3.94 -5.37
N GLU A 72 -19.36 3.71 -5.03
CA GLU A 72 -20.48 3.76 -6.00
C GLU A 72 -20.62 5.17 -6.59
#